data_AF-A0AA37TIB0-F1
#
_entry.id   AF-A0AA37TIB0-F1
#
_cell.length_a   1.000
_cell.length_b   1.000
_cell.length_c   1.000
_cell.angle_alpha   90.00
_cell.angle_beta   90.00
_cell.angle_gamma   90.00
#
_symmetry.space_group_name_H-M   'P 1'
#
loop_
_entity.id
_entity.type
_entity.pdbx_description
1 polymer ?
#
loop_
_entity_poly.entity_id
_entity_poly.type
_entity_poly.pdbx_seq_one_letter_code
_entity_poly.pdbx_strand_id
1 'polypeptide(L)' 'MTTEPGREIYVSSNGDHWHLLCDPATGHGFIRHRGNAASGGHVAEIGLSAYLAADLAAPNPAPSGC' A
#
# COMPACT_ATOMS: atom_id res chain seq x y z
N MET A 1 13.95 -18.60 6.59
CA MET A 1 13.36 -17.68 5.60
C MET A 1 11.88 -18.01 5.53
N THR A 2 11.09 -17.45 6.44
CA THR A 2 9.66 -17.75 6.54
C THR A 2 8.95 -16.77 5.64
N THR A 3 8.64 -17.20 4.41
CA THR A 3 7.87 -16.41 3.45
C THR A 3 6.49 -16.16 4.04
N GLU A 4 6.23 -14.95 4.52
CA GLU A 4 4.87 -14.50 4.79
C GLU A 4 4.09 -14.56 3.46
N PRO A 5 2.89 -15.15 3.39
CA PRO A 5 2.17 -15.44 2.13
C PRO A 5 1.52 -14.17 1.53
N GLY A 6 2.33 -13.14 1.28
CA GLY A 6 1.91 -11.92 0.60
C GLY A 6 2.19 -11.99 -0.89
N ARG A 7 1.21 -11.63 -1.73
CA ARG A 7 1.41 -11.50 -3.18
C ARG A 7 2.07 -10.16 -3.47
N GLU A 8 3.22 -10.15 -4.14
CA GLU A 8 3.79 -8.91 -4.67
C GLU A 8 2.86 -8.35 -5.75
N ILE A 9 2.47 -7.09 -5.60
CA ILE A 9 1.54 -6.40 -6.52
C ILE A 9 2.24 -5.37 -7.38
N TYR A 10 3.33 -4.78 -6.86
CA TYR A 10 4.04 -3.72 -7.56
C TYR A 10 5.48 -3.60 -7.05
N VAL A 11 6.41 -3.43 -7.97
CA VAL A 11 7.79 -3.08 -7.67
C VAL A 11 8.10 -1.79 -8.40
N SER A 12 8.44 -0.76 -7.64
CA SER A 12 8.88 0.51 -8.22
C SER A 12 10.29 0.33 -8.79
N SER A 13 10.61 1.01 -9.90
CA SER A 13 11.96 1.01 -10.47
C SER A 13 13.04 1.53 -9.50
N ASN A 14 12.61 2.26 -8.46
CA ASN A 14 13.47 2.76 -7.39
C ASN A 14 13.79 1.69 -6.32
N GLY A 15 13.29 0.46 -6.46
CA GLY A 15 13.50 -0.64 -5.51
C GLY A 15 12.52 -0.67 -4.34
N ASP A 16 11.40 0.04 -4.45
CA ASP A 16 10.30 -0.05 -3.49
C ASP A 16 9.44 -1.27 -3.81
N HIS A 17 9.22 -2.12 -2.82
CA HIS A 17 8.41 -3.34 -2.97
C HIS A 17 7.07 -3.17 -2.28
N TRP A 18 6.01 -3.50 -2.99
CA TRP A 18 4.64 -3.45 -2.49
C TRP A 18 4.04 -4.84 -2.50
N HIS A 19 3.69 -5.32 -1.32
CA HIS A 19 3.07 -6.62 -1.11
C HIS A 19 1.64 -6.45 -0.62
N LEU A 20 0.72 -7.19 -1.23
CA LEU A 20 -0.62 -7.37 -0.71
C LEU A 20 -0.63 -8.59 0.20
N LEU A 21 -0.88 -8.35 1.47
CA LEU A 21 -1.07 -9.38 2.47
C LEU A 21 -2.55 -9.48 2.81
N CYS A 22 -2.98 -10.68 3.16
CA CYS A 22 -4.30 -10.95 3.71
C CYS A 22 -4.09 -11.60 5.06
N ASP A 23 -4.67 -11.02 6.10
CA ASP A 23 -4.67 -11.63 7.42
C ASP A 23 -5.61 -12.85 7.41
N PRO A 24 -5.11 -14.08 7.65
CA PRO A 24 -5.94 -15.28 7.57
C PRO A 24 -6.91 -15.42 8.75
N ALA A 25 -6.68 -14.70 9.85
CA ALA A 25 -7.53 -14.77 11.04
C ALA A 25 -8.78 -13.89 10.92
N THR A 26 -8.66 -12.75 10.24
CA THR A 26 -9.72 -11.74 10.09
C THR A 26 -10.22 -11.62 8.65
N GLY A 27 -9.45 -12.11 7.66
CA GLY A 27 -9.71 -11.93 6.23
C GLY A 27 -9.40 -10.52 5.72
N HIS A 28 -8.78 -9.66 6.53
CA HIS A 28 -8.49 -8.29 6.14
C HIS A 28 -7.24 -8.18 5.27
N GLY A 29 -7.41 -7.57 4.09
CA GLY A 29 -6.30 -7.19 3.23
C GLY A 29 -5.55 -5.97 3.77
N PHE A 30 -4.22 -5.97 3.66
CA PHE A 30 -3.38 -4.81 3.91
C PHE A 30 -2.20 -4.79 2.92
N ILE A 31 -1.76 -3.58 2.60
CA ILE A 31 -0.64 -3.32 1.71
C ILE A 31 0.58 -3.01 2.58
N ARG A 32 1.63 -3.80 2.42
CA ARG A 32 2.94 -3.51 3.03
C ARG A 32 3.85 -2.93 1.96
N HIS A 33 4.23 -1.67 2.16
CA HIS A 33 5.27 -1.00 1.41
C HIS A 33 6.60 -1.19 2.13
N ARG A 34 7.60 -1.65 1.39
CA ARG A 34 8.98 -1.71 1.85
C ARG A 34 9.78 -0.70 1.05
N GLY A 35 10.15 0.39 1.72
CA GLY A 35 11.09 1.37 1.19
C GLY A 35 12.44 0.73 0.90
N ASN A 36 13.08 1.17 -0.17
CA ASN A 36 14.45 0.76 -0.46
C ASN A 36 15.43 1.23 0.66
N ALA A 37 16.64 0.69 0.65
CA ALA A 37 17.67 1.04 1.65
C ALA A 37 18.04 2.54 1.65
N ALA A 38 17.91 3.23 0.52
CA ALA A 38 18.14 4.68 0.43
C ALA A 38 17.03 5.51 1.07
N SER A 39 15.81 4.96 1.19
CA SER A 39 14.68 5.54 1.93
C SER A 39 14.72 5.20 3.44
N GLY A 40 15.83 4.60 3.91
CA GLY A 40 16.01 4.18 5.30
C GLY A 40 15.41 2.82 5.63
N GLY A 41 14.94 2.05 4.63
CA GLY A 41 14.36 0.72 4.84
C GLY A 41 13.05 0.73 5.62
N HIS A 42 12.33 1.85 5.62
CA HIS A 42 11.04 1.95 6.29
C HIS A 42 10.04 0.97 5.70
N VAL A 43 9.40 0.22 6.60
CA VAL A 43 8.26 -0.64 6.28
C VAL A 43 7.02 0.10 6.74
N ALA A 44 6.14 0.42 5.79
CA ALA A 44 4.84 1.02 6.06
C ALA A 44 3.75 -0.02 5.80
N GLU A 45 2.85 -0.19 6.76
CA GLU A 45 1.70 -1.07 6.63
C GLU A 45 0.44 -0.21 6.54
N ILE A 46 -0.28 -0.37 5.44
CA ILE A 46 -1.45 0.42 5.10
C ILE A 46 -2.62 -0.56 4.98
N GLY A 47 -3.59 -0.45 5.88
CA GLY A 47 -4.81 -1.25 5.77
C GLY A 47 -5.50 -0.99 4.44
N LEU A 48 -5.93 -2.04 3.73
CA LEU A 48 -6.56 -1.90 2.41
C LEU A 48 -7.82 -1.03 2.49
N SER A 49 -8.58 -1.15 3.57
CA SER A 49 -9.73 -0.29 3.85
C SER A 49 -9.35 1.18 4.00
N ALA A 50 -8.24 1.48 4.68
CA ALA A 50 -7.74 2.85 4.83
C ALA A 50 -7.23 3.42 3.50
N TYR A 51 -6.57 2.59 2.68
CA TYR A 51 -6.12 2.97 1.34
C TYR A 51 -7.30 3.31 0.42
N LEU A 52 -8.32 2.46 0.38
CA LEU A 52 -9.53 2.69 -0.41
C LEU A 52 -10.32 3.92 0.09
N ALA A 53 -10.39 4.14 1.41
CA ALA A 53 -11.04 5.31 1.97
C ALA A 53 -10.30 6.62 1.65
N ALA A 54 -8.97 6.59 1.57
CA ALA A 54 -8.16 7.75 1.23
C ALA A 54 -8.31 8.17 -0.25
N ASP A 55 -8.42 7.21 -1.18
CA ASP A 55 -8.68 7.50 -2.59
C ASP A 55 -10.08 8.09 -2.81
N LEU A 56 -11.09 7.57 -2.10
CA LEU A 56 -12.44 8.11 -2.12
C LEU A 56 -12.55 9.52 -1.50
N ALA A 57 -11.57 9.91 -0.68
CA ALA A 57 -11.49 11.23 -0.05
C ALA A 57 -10.76 12.29 -0.90
N ALA A 58 -10.32 11.95 -2.13
CA ALA A 58 -9.82 12.96 -3.05
C ALA A 58 -10.95 13.98 -3.32
N PRO A 59 -10.77 15.27 -2.93
CA PRO A 59 -11.79 16.27 -3.20
C PRO A 59 -11.91 16.40 -4.72
N ASN A 60 -13.08 16.07 -5.25
CA ASN A 60 -13.45 16.44 -6.61
C ASN A 60 -13.04 17.90 -6.83
N PRO A 61 -12.10 18.23 -7.72
CA PRO A 61 -11.88 19.62 -8.06
C PRO A 61 -13.20 20.09 -8.67
N ALA A 62 -13.90 20.97 -7.95
CA ALA A 62 -15.09 21.61 -8.46
C ALA A 62 -14.79 22.13 -9.88
N PRO A 63 -15.73 22.06 -10.84
CA PRO A 63 -15.50 22.63 -12.15
C PRO A 63 -15.17 24.10 -11.97
N SER A 64 -13.93 24.48 -12.26
CA SER A 64 -13.50 25.87 -12.29
C SER A 64 -14.23 26.56 -13.44
N GLY A 65 -15.42 27.08 -13.15
CA GLY A 65 -16.09 28.07 -13.97
C GLY A 65 -15.66 29.46 -13.54
N CYS A 66 -14.90 30.14 -14.40
CA CYS A 66 -14.86 31.58 -14.63
C CYS A 66 -13.99 31.84 -15.86
#